data_AF-A0A6L8VFN7-F1
#
_entry.id   AF-A0A6L8VFN7-F1
#
_cell.length_a   1.000
_cell.length_b   1.000
_cell.length_c   1.000
_cell.angle_alpha   90.00
_cell.angle_beta   90.00
_cell.angle_gamma   90.00
#
_symmetry.space_group_name_H-M   'P 1'
#
loop_
_entity.id
_entity.type
_entity.pdbx_description
1 polymer ?
#
loop_
_entity_poly.entity_id
_entity_poly.type
_entity_poly.pdbx_seq_one_letter_code
_entity_poly.pdbx_strand_id
1 'polypeptide(L)'
;MEIKTASESLAVLGHEGRLSVLRLLMRRMPQGARPTEIAEALGMKPNTLSAYLSALEGAGLIAAERQGRAITYTANLPGIGGLIDYLYADCCRGRPDICTPAAFRAGVSLEERMEDRVYNALFICSGNSARSIFAEALLRDVGKGRFNAFSAGTKPHSELNPYALEVLERAGHDVSTMRSKHLSEFQSADAPAMDFVFTVCDAAANEECPPWPGQPITAHWGVADPVKATGTDAEKGLAFSRAYAELRRRIIAFAALQVGELEKVALQRKLDDIGRGA
;
A
#
# COMPACT_ATOMS: atom_id res chain seq x y z
N MET A 1 -22.79 15.40 4.21
CA MET A 1 -22.20 15.72 5.54
C MET A 1 -22.67 17.11 5.93
N GLU A 2 -23.00 17.39 7.20
CA GLU A 2 -23.39 18.74 7.63
C GLU A 2 -22.18 19.65 7.86
N ILE A 3 -22.37 20.98 7.77
CA ILE A 3 -21.31 21.99 7.96
C ILE A 3 -20.58 21.84 9.30
N LYS A 4 -21.32 21.49 10.37
CA LYS A 4 -20.73 21.31 11.71
C LYS A 4 -19.74 20.13 11.72
N THR A 5 -20.15 18.97 11.20
CA THR A 5 -19.30 17.78 11.09
C THR A 5 -18.08 18.03 10.21
N ALA A 6 -18.26 18.74 9.08
CA ALA A 6 -17.15 19.11 8.20
C ALA A 6 -16.17 20.04 8.90
N SER A 7 -16.67 21.06 9.61
CA SER A 7 -15.84 21.99 10.39
C SER A 7 -15.06 21.28 11.51
N GLU A 8 -15.69 20.34 12.22
CA GLU A 8 -15.03 19.54 13.25
C GLU A 8 -13.92 18.67 12.65
N SER A 9 -14.20 18.03 11.51
CA SER A 9 -13.22 17.20 10.79
C SER A 9 -12.01 18.04 10.33
N LEU A 10 -12.25 19.21 9.74
CA LEU A 10 -11.19 20.13 9.31
C LEU A 10 -10.38 20.67 10.49
N ALA A 11 -11.03 21.03 11.60
CA ALA A 11 -10.34 21.46 12.81
C ALA A 11 -9.47 20.36 13.41
N VAL A 12 -9.91 19.10 13.34
CA VAL A 12 -9.10 17.94 13.75
C VAL A 12 -7.91 17.77 12.81
N LEU A 13 -8.12 17.82 11.49
CA LEU A 13 -7.05 17.66 10.48
C LEU A 13 -6.08 18.83 10.40
N GLY A 14 -6.45 20.02 10.90
CA GLY A 14 -5.57 21.18 10.95
C GLY A 14 -4.35 21.01 11.86
N HIS A 15 -4.27 19.94 12.65
CA HIS A 15 -3.10 19.61 13.48
C HIS A 15 -2.19 18.61 12.76
N GLU A 16 -0.91 18.98 12.56
CA GLU A 16 0.10 18.18 11.85
C GLU A 16 0.17 16.73 12.34
N GLY A 17 0.35 16.50 13.63
CA GLY A 17 0.41 15.14 14.19
C GLY A 17 -0.83 14.28 13.92
N ARG A 18 -2.04 14.85 13.92
CA ARG A 18 -3.29 14.11 13.63
C ARG A 18 -3.39 13.78 12.14
N LEU A 19 -2.99 14.74 11.29
CA LEU A 19 -2.89 14.51 9.86
C LEU A 19 -1.87 13.40 9.54
N SER A 20 -0.72 13.37 10.22
CA SER A 20 0.29 12.32 10.05
C SER A 20 -0.24 10.94 10.44
N VAL A 21 -1.03 10.84 11.52
CA VAL A 21 -1.72 9.60 11.89
C VAL A 21 -2.71 9.17 10.81
N LEU A 22 -3.55 10.08 10.30
CA LEU A 22 -4.50 9.74 9.23
C LEU A 22 -3.76 9.29 7.96
N ARG A 23 -2.73 10.02 7.54
CA ARG A 23 -1.92 9.69 6.35
C ARG A 23 -1.27 8.32 6.49
N LEU A 24 -0.76 7.97 7.67
CA LEU A 24 -0.23 6.64 7.95
C LEU A 24 -1.30 5.55 7.81
N LEU A 25 -2.46 5.74 8.43
CA LEU A 25 -3.54 4.77 8.39
C LEU A 25 -4.09 4.56 6.97
N MET A 26 -4.16 5.62 6.17
CA MET A 26 -4.50 5.52 4.74
C MET A 26 -3.48 4.68 3.97
N ARG A 27 -2.18 4.82 4.24
CA ARG A 27 -1.12 4.02 3.58
C ARG A 27 -1.13 2.54 3.97
N ARG A 28 -1.62 2.20 5.18
CA ARG A 28 -1.72 0.81 5.65
C ARG A 28 -3.04 0.14 5.29
N MET A 29 -3.92 0.80 4.54
CA MET A 29 -5.17 0.19 4.09
C MET A 29 -4.88 -1.04 3.24
N PRO A 30 -5.52 -2.18 3.54
CA PRO A 30 -6.71 -2.35 4.39
C PRO A 30 -6.47 -2.79 5.85
N GLN A 31 -5.21 -3.07 6.26
CA GLN A 31 -4.86 -3.86 7.45
C GLN A 31 -4.89 -3.06 8.77
N GLY A 32 -4.80 -1.73 8.70
CA GLY A 32 -4.80 -0.86 9.87
C GLY A 32 -3.51 -0.98 10.70
N ALA A 33 -3.54 -0.43 11.91
CA ALA A 33 -2.38 -0.38 12.80
C ALA A 33 -2.75 -0.39 14.28
N ARG A 34 -1.92 -1.04 15.10
CA ARG A 34 -2.04 -0.96 16.57
C ARG A 34 -1.47 0.37 17.09
N PRO A 35 -1.95 0.91 18.24
CA PRO A 35 -1.39 2.12 18.82
C PRO A 35 0.13 2.11 18.99
N THR A 36 0.69 0.98 19.41
CA THR A 36 2.15 0.83 19.57
C THR A 36 2.90 0.97 18.24
N GLU A 37 2.35 0.43 17.16
CA GLU A 37 2.94 0.50 15.82
C GLU A 37 2.84 1.92 15.25
N ILE A 38 1.73 2.61 15.47
CA ILE A 38 1.54 4.01 15.05
C ILE A 38 2.52 4.91 15.80
N ALA A 39 2.66 4.70 17.12
CA ALA A 39 3.57 5.47 17.97
C ALA A 39 5.03 5.30 17.50
N GLU A 40 5.44 4.06 17.23
CA GLU A 40 6.77 3.75 16.72
C GLU A 40 7.00 4.36 15.33
N ALA A 41 6.05 4.19 14.40
CA ALA A 41 6.17 4.69 13.03
C ALA A 41 6.30 6.21 12.95
N LEU A 42 5.62 6.95 13.83
CA LEU A 42 5.60 8.40 13.84
C LEU A 42 6.49 9.03 14.92
N GLY A 43 7.22 8.22 15.70
CA GLY A 43 8.05 8.71 16.81
C GLY A 43 7.25 9.45 17.90
N MET A 44 5.99 9.08 18.11
CA MET A 44 5.07 9.78 19.01
C MET A 44 5.04 9.17 20.41
N LYS A 45 4.89 10.02 21.44
CA LYS A 45 4.65 9.55 22.82
C LYS A 45 3.24 8.92 22.94
N PRO A 46 3.06 7.84 23.72
CA PRO A 46 1.78 7.14 23.86
C PRO A 46 0.59 8.04 24.28
N ASN A 47 0.81 8.96 25.22
CA ASN A 47 -0.25 9.87 25.69
C ASN A 47 -0.69 10.84 24.57
N THR A 48 0.27 11.38 23.82
CA THR A 48 0.00 12.27 22.69
C THR A 48 -0.78 11.53 21.60
N LEU A 49 -0.34 10.31 21.25
CA LEU A 49 -1.03 9.50 20.27
C LEU A 49 -2.46 9.17 20.70
N SER A 50 -2.68 8.82 21.97
CA SER A 50 -4.01 8.50 22.48
C SER A 50 -4.98 9.67 22.33
N ALA A 51 -4.50 10.90 22.57
CA ALA A 51 -5.29 12.12 22.34
C ALA A 51 -5.60 12.33 20.84
N TYR A 52 -4.65 12.04 19.95
CA TYR A 52 -4.86 12.16 18.50
C TYR A 52 -5.84 11.12 17.96
N LEU A 53 -5.71 9.86 18.38
CA LEU A 53 -6.63 8.78 18.01
C LEU A 53 -8.05 9.08 18.46
N SER A 54 -8.24 9.52 19.70
CA SER A 54 -9.55 9.90 20.23
C SER A 54 -10.18 11.06 19.44
N ALA A 55 -9.40 12.09 19.11
CA ALA A 55 -9.90 13.22 18.31
C ALA A 55 -10.28 12.81 16.87
N LEU A 56 -9.46 11.97 16.23
CA LEU A 56 -9.72 11.48 14.88
C LEU A 56 -10.93 10.52 14.83
N GLU A 57 -11.07 9.65 15.83
CA GLU A 57 -12.20 8.73 15.96
C GLU A 57 -13.49 9.51 16.24
N GLY A 58 -13.45 10.49 17.14
CA GLY A 58 -14.57 11.38 17.43
C GLY A 58 -15.04 12.21 16.24
N ALA A 59 -14.12 12.58 15.33
CA ALA A 59 -14.45 13.21 14.05
C ALA A 59 -14.90 12.22 12.96
N GLY A 60 -14.93 10.91 13.26
CA GLY A 60 -15.31 9.88 12.30
C GLY A 60 -14.33 9.70 11.15
N LEU A 61 -13.06 10.11 11.30
CA LEU A 61 -12.03 10.00 10.26
C LEU A 61 -11.25 8.67 10.33
N ILE A 62 -11.26 8.03 11.50
CA ILE A 62 -10.70 6.70 11.72
C ILE A 62 -11.72 5.84 12.47
N ALA A 63 -11.54 4.52 12.43
CA ALA A 63 -12.34 3.57 13.17
C ALA A 63 -11.44 2.66 14.00
N ALA A 64 -11.89 2.32 15.21
CA ALA A 64 -11.24 1.37 16.10
C ALA A 64 -11.96 0.02 16.06
N GLU A 65 -11.22 -1.06 15.79
CA GLU A 65 -11.72 -2.42 15.89
C GLU A 65 -11.05 -3.13 17.06
N ARG A 66 -11.85 -3.69 17.97
CA ARG A 66 -11.35 -4.43 19.14
C ARG A 66 -11.43 -5.93 18.90
N GLN A 67 -10.29 -6.60 18.97
CA GLN A 67 -10.20 -8.05 18.96
C GLN A 67 -9.58 -8.51 20.28
N GLY A 68 -10.44 -8.87 21.23
CA GLY A 68 -10.05 -9.21 22.60
C GLY A 68 -9.42 -8.02 23.32
N ARG A 69 -8.12 -8.12 23.66
CA ARG A 69 -7.35 -7.04 24.32
C ARG A 69 -6.61 -6.13 23.34
N ALA A 70 -6.57 -6.49 22.06
CA ALA A 70 -5.91 -5.69 21.04
C ALA A 70 -6.90 -4.73 20.40
N ILE A 71 -6.46 -3.49 20.14
CA ILE A 71 -7.20 -2.50 19.37
C ILE A 71 -6.40 -2.20 18.11
N THR A 72 -7.05 -2.24 16.96
CA THR A 72 -6.49 -1.86 15.66
C THR A 72 -7.26 -0.67 15.13
N TYR A 73 -6.56 0.37 14.69
CA TYR A 73 -7.16 1.54 14.07
C TYR A 73 -7.02 1.45 12.55
N THR A 74 -8.07 1.86 11.83
CA THR A 74 -8.12 1.94 10.36
C THR A 74 -8.65 3.29 9.92
N ALA A 75 -8.38 3.71 8.68
CA ALA A 75 -9.01 4.90 8.12
C ALA A 75 -10.50 4.64 7.85
N ASN A 76 -11.37 5.57 8.26
CA ASN A 76 -12.81 5.46 8.00
C ASN A 76 -13.14 6.03 6.62
N LEU A 77 -13.08 5.20 5.58
CA LEU A 77 -13.28 5.64 4.19
C LEU A 77 -14.63 6.36 3.97
N PRO A 78 -15.78 5.88 4.50
CA PRO A 78 -17.04 6.64 4.44
C PRO A 78 -16.95 8.05 5.03
N GLY A 79 -16.31 8.21 6.20
CA GLY A 79 -16.17 9.52 6.85
C GLY A 79 -15.29 10.48 6.07
N ILE A 80 -14.13 9.99 5.60
CA ILE A 80 -13.19 10.77 4.78
C ILE A 80 -13.81 11.12 3.43
N GLY A 81 -14.46 10.15 2.77
CA GLY A 81 -15.17 10.36 1.52
C GLY A 81 -16.24 11.43 1.65
N GLY A 82 -17.04 11.38 2.72
CA GLY A 82 -18.04 12.42 3.00
C GLY A 82 -17.45 13.82 3.21
N LEU A 83 -16.23 13.94 3.75
CA LEU A 83 -15.54 15.23 3.87
C LEU A 83 -15.06 15.74 2.51
N ILE A 84 -14.50 14.86 1.67
CA ILE A 84 -14.08 15.21 0.31
C ILE A 84 -15.30 15.62 -0.53
N ASP A 85 -16.38 14.85 -0.46
CA ASP A 85 -17.64 15.14 -1.13
C ASP A 85 -18.21 16.48 -0.68
N TYR A 86 -18.16 16.80 0.62
CA TYR A 86 -18.58 18.10 1.12
C TYR A 86 -17.72 19.25 0.55
N LEU A 87 -16.39 19.11 0.55
CA LEU A 87 -15.50 20.12 -0.03
C LEU A 87 -15.78 20.32 -1.52
N TYR A 88 -16.10 19.25 -2.25
CA TYR A 88 -16.39 19.29 -3.67
C TYR A 88 -17.80 19.82 -3.98
N ALA A 89 -18.83 19.11 -3.54
CA ALA A 89 -20.21 19.33 -3.91
C ALA A 89 -20.84 20.51 -3.17
N ASP A 90 -20.56 20.68 -1.88
CA ASP A 90 -21.18 21.73 -1.07
C ASP A 90 -20.35 23.02 -1.06
N CYS A 91 -19.04 22.92 -0.77
CA CYS A 91 -18.15 24.08 -0.64
C CYS A 91 -17.75 24.66 -2.02
N CYS A 92 -17.26 23.81 -2.93
CA CYS A 92 -16.89 24.24 -4.28
C CYS A 92 -18.08 24.27 -5.26
N ARG A 93 -19.27 23.85 -4.83
CA ARG A 93 -20.49 23.76 -5.65
C ARG A 93 -20.31 22.95 -6.93
N GLY A 94 -19.48 21.90 -6.87
CA GLY A 94 -19.18 21.03 -8.01
C GLY A 94 -18.47 21.73 -9.17
N ARG A 95 -17.78 22.86 -8.90
CA ARG A 95 -17.09 23.62 -9.94
C ARG A 95 -15.89 22.84 -10.51
N PRO A 96 -15.92 22.45 -11.79
CA PRO A 96 -14.88 21.62 -12.39
C PRO A 96 -13.53 22.34 -12.51
N ASP A 97 -13.53 23.68 -12.57
CA ASP A 97 -12.33 24.52 -12.67
C ASP A 97 -11.46 24.56 -11.41
N ILE A 98 -12.02 24.24 -10.23
CA ILE A 98 -11.32 24.24 -8.94
C ILE A 98 -10.91 22.82 -8.55
N CYS A 99 -11.74 21.83 -8.88
CA CYS A 99 -11.66 20.50 -8.30
C CYS A 99 -11.19 19.40 -9.25
N THR A 100 -10.75 19.71 -10.47
CA THR A 100 -9.79 18.81 -11.14
C THR A 100 -8.43 18.99 -10.48
N PRO A 101 -7.87 17.99 -9.75
CA PRO A 101 -6.47 18.01 -9.39
C PRO A 101 -5.61 18.31 -10.63
N ALA A 102 -4.43 18.90 -10.45
CA ALA A 102 -3.44 18.98 -11.54
C ALA A 102 -3.18 17.60 -12.19
N ALA A 103 -3.33 16.52 -11.42
CA ALA A 103 -3.26 15.14 -11.91
C ALA A 103 -4.45 14.69 -12.80
N PHE A 104 -5.61 15.34 -12.72
CA PHE A 104 -6.72 15.14 -13.67
C PHE A 104 -6.54 16.02 -14.93
N ARG A 105 -5.81 17.14 -14.82
CA ARG A 105 -5.43 17.99 -15.96
C ARG A 105 -4.26 17.40 -16.77
N ALA A 106 -3.35 16.69 -16.10
CA ALA A 106 -2.27 15.94 -16.71
C ALA A 106 -2.77 14.58 -17.21
N GLY A 107 -3.58 14.61 -18.28
CA GLY A 107 -3.76 13.46 -19.17
C GLY A 107 -4.40 12.22 -18.55
N VAL A 108 -5.70 12.30 -18.23
CA VAL A 108 -6.53 11.11 -18.38
C VAL A 108 -6.99 11.08 -19.84
N SER A 109 -6.23 10.41 -20.70
CA SER A 109 -6.81 9.77 -21.89
C SER A 109 -7.63 8.58 -21.39
N LEU A 110 -8.82 8.87 -20.87
CA LEU A 110 -9.87 7.89 -20.60
C LEU A 110 -10.43 7.38 -21.93
N GLU A 111 -9.62 6.71 -22.74
CA GLU A 111 -10.12 6.10 -23.98
C GLU A 111 -9.30 4.94 -24.54
N GLU A 112 -8.26 4.47 -23.86
CA GLU A 112 -7.58 3.24 -24.25
C GLU A 112 -8.06 2.07 -23.40
N ARG A 113 -9.27 1.59 -23.70
CA ARG A 113 -9.63 0.19 -23.43
C ARG A 113 -8.71 -0.67 -24.29
N MET A 114 -7.60 -1.11 -23.73
CA MET A 114 -6.67 -2.01 -24.42
C MET A 114 -6.64 -3.32 -23.65
N GLU A 115 -7.43 -4.28 -24.13
CA GLU A 115 -7.46 -5.67 -23.67
C GLU A 115 -6.10 -6.37 -23.81
N ASP A 116 -5.13 -5.75 -24.51
CA ASP A 116 -3.80 -6.28 -24.80
C ASP A 116 -2.62 -5.51 -24.21
N ARG A 117 -2.84 -4.50 -23.33
CA ARG A 117 -1.69 -3.77 -22.76
C ARG A 117 -1.04 -4.55 -21.60
N VAL A 118 0.29 -4.52 -21.55
CA VAL A 118 1.07 -5.08 -20.44
C VAL A 118 1.10 -4.05 -19.30
N TYR A 119 0.69 -4.46 -18.10
CA TYR A 119 0.62 -3.57 -16.93
C TYR A 119 1.92 -3.55 -16.12
N ASN A 120 2.33 -2.39 -15.63
CA ASN A 120 3.50 -2.26 -14.76
C ASN A 120 3.10 -2.32 -13.28
N ALA A 121 3.68 -3.24 -12.52
CA ALA A 121 3.44 -3.39 -11.08
C ALA A 121 4.74 -3.34 -10.28
N LEU A 122 4.78 -2.46 -9.27
CA LEU A 122 5.94 -2.27 -8.39
C LEU A 122 5.64 -2.76 -6.97
N PHE A 123 6.50 -3.63 -6.45
CA PHE A 123 6.46 -4.11 -5.08
C PHE A 123 7.54 -3.46 -4.21
N ILE A 124 7.12 -2.78 -3.15
CA ILE A 124 8.01 -2.03 -2.27
C ILE A 124 8.10 -2.72 -0.92
N CYS A 125 9.32 -2.98 -0.47
CA CYS A 125 9.58 -3.29 0.93
C CYS A 125 10.71 -2.39 1.47
N SER A 126 11.17 -2.63 2.69
CA SER A 126 12.27 -1.84 3.26
C SER A 126 13.60 -2.21 2.60
N GLY A 127 14.00 -3.49 2.68
CA GLY A 127 15.34 -3.94 2.28
C GLY A 127 15.52 -4.44 0.84
N ASN A 128 14.45 -4.60 0.06
CA ASN A 128 14.45 -5.25 -1.26
C ASN A 128 15.29 -6.54 -1.37
N SER A 129 15.24 -7.37 -0.32
CA SER A 129 16.07 -8.57 -0.23
C SER A 129 15.28 -9.88 -0.17
N ALA A 130 14.00 -9.84 0.24
CA ALA A 130 13.17 -11.03 0.43
C ALA A 130 11.73 -10.83 -0.07
N ARG A 131 10.85 -10.16 0.70
CA ARG A 131 9.40 -10.06 0.40
C ARG A 131 9.08 -9.46 -0.97
N SER A 132 9.65 -8.31 -1.32
CA SER A 132 9.38 -7.69 -2.62
C SER A 132 10.02 -8.45 -3.79
N ILE A 133 11.10 -9.19 -3.52
CA ILE A 133 11.75 -10.09 -4.48
C ILE A 133 10.86 -11.32 -4.74
N PHE A 134 10.29 -11.93 -3.69
CA PHE A 134 9.26 -12.96 -3.85
C PHE A 134 8.10 -12.45 -4.69
N ALA A 135 7.62 -11.24 -4.42
CA ALA A 135 6.49 -10.68 -5.15
C ALA A 135 6.78 -10.42 -6.63
N GLU A 136 7.96 -9.89 -6.96
CA GLU A 136 8.42 -9.71 -8.34
C GLU A 136 8.51 -11.04 -9.08
N ALA A 137 9.16 -12.06 -8.51
CA ALA A 137 9.30 -13.37 -9.14
C ALA A 137 7.94 -14.05 -9.35
N LEU A 138 7.09 -14.05 -8.32
CA LEU A 138 5.75 -14.64 -8.38
C LEU A 138 4.90 -14.00 -9.48
N LEU A 139 4.89 -12.67 -9.59
CA LEU A 139 4.08 -11.99 -10.60
C LEU A 139 4.62 -12.22 -12.02
N ARG A 140 5.95 -12.31 -12.21
CA ARG A 140 6.53 -12.69 -13.51
C ARG A 140 6.06 -14.08 -13.95
N ASP A 141 6.07 -15.03 -13.03
CA ASP A 141 5.63 -16.41 -13.30
C ASP A 141 4.13 -16.49 -13.61
N VAL A 142 3.27 -16.01 -12.69
CA VAL A 142 1.82 -16.18 -12.85
C VAL A 142 1.19 -15.18 -13.82
N GLY A 143 1.83 -14.03 -14.04
CA GLY A 143 1.34 -12.96 -14.91
C GLY A 143 1.43 -13.30 -16.39
N LYS A 144 2.27 -14.26 -16.79
CA LYS A 144 2.38 -14.80 -18.16
C LYS A 144 2.40 -13.72 -19.27
N GLY A 145 3.19 -12.68 -19.07
CA GLY A 145 3.36 -11.57 -20.03
C GLY A 145 2.31 -10.47 -19.95
N ARG A 146 1.27 -10.59 -19.12
CA ARG A 146 0.30 -9.51 -18.85
C ARG A 146 0.84 -8.41 -17.94
N PHE A 147 1.90 -8.71 -17.18
CA PHE A 147 2.47 -7.79 -16.22
C PHE A 147 3.98 -7.71 -16.36
N ASN A 148 4.51 -6.50 -16.35
CA ASN A 148 5.90 -6.24 -15.99
C ASN A 148 5.98 -6.06 -14.48
N ALA A 149 6.68 -6.95 -13.79
CA ALA A 149 6.85 -6.88 -12.35
C ALA A 149 8.20 -6.27 -11.98
N PHE A 150 8.17 -5.32 -11.06
CA PHE A 150 9.32 -4.64 -10.50
C PHE A 150 9.30 -4.74 -8.98
N SER A 151 10.47 -4.64 -8.36
CA SER A 151 10.59 -4.46 -6.91
C SER A 151 11.63 -3.42 -6.54
N ALA A 152 11.42 -2.80 -5.38
CA ALA A 152 12.33 -1.81 -4.82
C ALA A 152 12.32 -1.82 -3.28
N GLY A 153 13.30 -1.12 -2.72
CA GLY A 153 13.55 -0.92 -1.30
C GLY A 153 13.57 0.56 -0.95
N THR A 154 13.04 0.93 0.20
CA THR A 154 13.27 2.26 0.77
C THR A 154 14.67 2.39 1.38
N LYS A 155 15.22 1.28 1.88
CA LYS A 155 16.58 1.13 2.41
C LYS A 155 17.15 -0.21 1.94
N PRO A 156 17.39 -0.36 0.62
CA PRO A 156 17.75 -1.64 0.02
C PRO A 156 19.08 -2.16 0.58
N HIS A 157 19.17 -3.47 0.74
CA HIS A 157 20.44 -4.14 1.01
C HIS A 157 21.31 -4.17 -0.24
N SER A 158 22.61 -4.43 -0.07
CA SER A 158 23.53 -4.62 -1.20
C SER A 158 23.23 -5.90 -1.99
N GLU A 159 22.78 -6.95 -1.30
CA GLU A 159 22.56 -8.28 -1.87
C GLU A 159 21.18 -8.84 -1.52
N LEU A 160 20.72 -9.79 -2.33
CA LEU A 160 19.49 -10.54 -2.09
C LEU A 160 19.68 -11.51 -0.93
N ASN A 161 18.61 -11.81 -0.19
CA ASN A 161 18.71 -12.73 0.93
C ASN A 161 18.88 -14.18 0.43
N PRO A 162 19.89 -14.93 0.89
CA PRO A 162 20.14 -16.30 0.41
C PRO A 162 18.95 -17.26 0.62
N TYR A 163 18.24 -17.17 1.75
CA TYR A 163 17.05 -18.00 2.00
C TYR A 163 15.90 -17.65 1.05
N ALA A 164 15.80 -16.39 0.61
CA ALA A 164 14.81 -16.01 -0.39
C ALA A 164 15.16 -16.61 -1.75
N LEU A 165 16.44 -16.57 -2.15
CA LEU A 165 16.89 -17.19 -3.40
C LEU A 165 16.64 -18.71 -3.38
N GLU A 166 17.00 -19.39 -2.30
CA GLU A 166 16.79 -20.84 -2.14
C GLU A 166 15.31 -21.23 -2.27
N VAL A 167 14.40 -20.44 -1.68
CA VAL A 167 12.95 -20.68 -1.81
C VAL A 167 12.48 -20.47 -3.25
N LEU A 168 12.97 -19.43 -3.94
CA LEU A 168 12.61 -19.15 -5.32
C LEU A 168 13.12 -20.22 -6.30
N GLU A 169 14.38 -20.62 -6.15
CA GLU A 169 15.01 -21.65 -6.97
C GLU A 169 14.31 -23.00 -6.80
N ARG A 170 14.01 -23.40 -5.55
CA ARG A 170 13.24 -24.63 -5.26
C ARG A 170 11.83 -24.60 -5.86
N ALA A 171 11.24 -23.42 -5.95
CA ALA A 171 9.93 -23.21 -6.58
C ALA A 171 10.01 -23.08 -8.11
N GLY A 172 11.21 -23.13 -8.70
CA GLY A 172 11.43 -23.10 -10.15
C GLY A 172 11.49 -21.71 -10.78
N HIS A 173 11.68 -20.65 -9.99
CA HIS A 173 11.78 -19.28 -10.50
C HIS A 173 13.20 -18.97 -11.00
N ASP A 174 13.29 -18.22 -12.10
CA ASP A 174 14.55 -17.62 -12.55
C ASP A 174 14.88 -16.38 -11.73
N VAL A 175 15.99 -16.44 -10.98
CA VAL A 175 16.50 -15.36 -10.13
C VAL A 175 17.69 -14.60 -10.74
N SER A 176 18.19 -15.02 -11.91
CA SER A 176 19.45 -14.53 -12.47
C SER A 176 19.47 -13.03 -12.78
N THR A 177 18.31 -12.47 -13.10
CA THR A 177 18.13 -11.05 -13.44
C THR A 177 17.69 -10.20 -12.24
N MET A 178 17.49 -10.82 -11.07
CA MET A 178 17.00 -10.13 -9.89
C MET A 178 18.15 -9.44 -9.15
N ARG A 179 17.87 -8.24 -8.63
CA ARG A 179 18.80 -7.48 -7.80
C ARG A 179 18.05 -6.58 -6.84
N SER A 180 18.75 -6.15 -5.79
CA SER A 180 18.26 -5.14 -4.86
C SER A 180 18.39 -3.74 -5.48
N LYS A 181 17.36 -2.91 -5.32
CA LYS A 181 17.16 -1.61 -6.01
C LYS A 181 16.56 -0.61 -5.05
N HIS A 182 16.99 0.65 -5.14
CA HIS A 182 16.37 1.73 -4.37
C HIS A 182 15.13 2.27 -5.08
N LEU A 183 14.14 2.72 -4.30
CA LEU A 183 12.87 3.24 -4.81
C LEU A 183 13.05 4.40 -5.81
N SER A 184 14.09 5.20 -5.63
CA SER A 184 14.40 6.35 -6.50
C SER A 184 14.61 5.97 -7.96
N GLU A 185 14.98 4.72 -8.26
CA GLU A 185 15.11 4.22 -9.64
C GLU A 185 13.76 4.28 -10.40
N PHE A 186 12.65 4.22 -9.67
CA PHE A 186 11.30 4.24 -10.24
C PHE A 186 10.60 5.60 -10.13
N GLN A 187 11.28 6.61 -9.57
CA GLN A 187 10.72 7.95 -9.35
C GLN A 187 11.30 8.99 -10.32
N SER A 188 12.20 8.59 -11.22
CA SER A 188 12.75 9.47 -12.26
C SER A 188 11.72 9.70 -13.39
N ALA A 189 11.93 10.75 -14.18
CA ALA A 189 11.07 11.05 -15.33
C ALA A 189 11.10 9.95 -16.41
N ASP A 190 12.23 9.23 -16.52
CA ASP A 190 12.42 8.14 -17.48
C ASP A 190 12.03 6.76 -16.91
N ALA A 191 11.59 6.71 -15.66
CA ALA A 191 11.13 5.47 -15.05
C ALA A 191 9.88 4.95 -15.75
N PRO A 192 9.68 3.62 -15.83
CA PRO A 192 8.44 3.09 -16.38
C PRO A 192 7.24 3.63 -15.58
N ALA A 193 6.18 4.03 -16.28
CA ALA A 193 4.96 4.48 -15.64
C ALA A 193 4.29 3.30 -14.93
N MET A 194 4.06 3.42 -13.62
CA MET A 194 3.45 2.36 -12.82
C MET A 194 1.93 2.41 -12.92
N ASP A 195 1.30 1.26 -13.12
CA ASP A 195 -0.15 1.10 -13.00
C ASP A 195 -0.56 0.69 -11.59
N PHE A 196 0.29 -0.13 -10.96
CA PHE A 196 0.10 -0.65 -9.61
C PHE A 196 1.33 -0.45 -8.75
N VAL A 197 1.12 -0.03 -7.50
CA VAL A 197 2.18 0.03 -6.49
C VAL A 197 1.73 -0.64 -5.20
N PHE A 198 2.42 -1.69 -4.80
CA PHE A 198 2.11 -2.49 -3.63
C PHE A 198 3.18 -2.34 -2.57
N THR A 199 2.80 -2.00 -1.34
CA THR A 199 3.71 -2.11 -0.19
C THR A 199 3.53 -3.46 0.48
N VAL A 200 4.60 -4.25 0.61
CA VAL A 200 4.54 -5.62 1.16
C VAL A 200 5.13 -5.73 2.58
N CYS A 201 5.58 -4.61 3.15
CA CYS A 201 5.97 -4.54 4.55
C CYS A 201 5.46 -3.25 5.21
N ASP A 202 5.18 -3.33 6.51
CA ASP A 202 4.68 -2.19 7.28
C ASP A 202 5.66 -1.01 7.26
N ALA A 203 6.96 -1.29 7.34
CA ALA A 203 7.98 -0.25 7.29
C ALA A 203 7.87 0.60 6.02
N ALA A 204 7.67 -0.01 4.85
CA ALA A 204 7.50 0.71 3.60
C ALA A 204 6.17 1.48 3.54
N ALA A 205 5.10 0.95 4.12
CA ALA A 205 3.82 1.66 4.25
C ALA A 205 3.90 2.83 5.24
N ASN A 206 4.80 2.77 6.21
CA ASN A 206 4.98 3.80 7.21
C ASN A 206 5.73 5.02 6.66
N GLU A 207 6.62 4.82 5.70
CA GLU A 207 7.39 5.88 5.07
C GLU A 207 6.54 6.79 4.16
N GLU A 208 6.82 8.10 4.19
CA GLU A 208 6.21 9.04 3.28
C GLU A 208 6.89 8.98 1.92
N CYS A 209 6.27 8.26 0.98
CA CYS A 209 6.66 8.32 -0.43
C CYS A 209 5.92 9.49 -1.12
N PRO A 210 6.62 10.30 -1.95
CA PRO A 210 5.97 11.27 -2.81
C PRO A 210 4.89 10.62 -3.70
N PRO A 211 3.85 11.35 -4.13
CA PRO A 211 2.87 10.84 -5.06
C PRO A 211 3.53 10.35 -6.35
N TRP A 212 3.14 9.15 -6.79
CA TRP A 212 3.61 8.59 -8.05
C TRP A 212 3.06 9.36 -9.25
N PRO A 213 3.89 9.67 -10.27
CA PRO A 213 3.41 10.16 -11.55
C PRO A 213 2.32 9.22 -12.11
N GLY A 214 1.25 9.78 -12.69
CA GLY A 214 0.15 8.98 -13.27
C GLY A 214 -0.86 8.40 -12.28
N GLN A 215 -0.66 8.53 -10.96
CA GLN A 215 -1.57 8.03 -9.92
C GLN A 215 -1.95 6.54 -10.06
N PRO A 216 -0.96 5.62 -9.94
CA PRO A 216 -1.20 4.18 -9.87
C PRO A 216 -2.21 3.83 -8.79
N ILE A 217 -2.87 2.69 -8.97
CA ILE A 217 -3.67 2.07 -7.93
C ILE A 217 -2.71 1.49 -6.89
N THR A 218 -2.92 1.80 -5.61
CA THR A 218 -2.02 1.37 -4.54
C THR A 218 -2.74 0.47 -3.55
N ALA A 219 -2.02 -0.49 -2.98
CA ALA A 219 -2.55 -1.31 -1.88
C ALA A 219 -1.43 -1.76 -0.94
N HIS A 220 -1.78 -1.98 0.34
CA HIS A 220 -0.88 -2.55 1.32
C HIS A 220 -1.16 -4.04 1.53
N TRP A 221 -0.18 -4.87 1.22
CA TRP A 221 -0.21 -6.31 1.44
C TRP A 221 0.89 -6.70 2.43
N GLY A 222 0.79 -6.19 3.66
CA GLY A 222 1.74 -6.49 4.73
C GLY A 222 1.96 -8.00 4.93
N VAL A 223 3.23 -8.39 4.93
CA VAL A 223 3.69 -9.75 5.25
C VAL A 223 4.80 -9.66 6.30
N ALA A 224 4.69 -10.51 7.32
CA ALA A 224 5.67 -10.61 8.40
C ALA A 224 7.09 -10.74 7.84
N ASP A 225 8.05 -10.07 8.47
CA ASP A 225 9.43 -10.07 8.00
C ASP A 225 10.12 -11.40 8.29
N PRO A 226 10.41 -12.25 7.28
CA PRO A 226 11.06 -13.53 7.55
C PRO A 226 12.50 -13.35 8.03
N VAL A 227 13.14 -12.21 7.76
CA VAL A 227 14.52 -11.91 8.18
C VAL A 227 14.63 -11.72 9.70
N LYS A 228 13.53 -11.34 10.37
CA LYS A 228 13.48 -11.18 11.83
C LYS A 228 13.31 -12.52 12.56
N ALA A 229 13.11 -13.64 11.84
CA ALA A 229 12.99 -14.95 12.48
C ALA A 229 14.32 -15.37 13.14
N THR A 230 14.23 -15.77 14.39
CA THR A 230 15.35 -16.31 15.18
C THR A 230 15.19 -17.82 15.36
N GLY A 231 16.26 -18.51 15.75
CA GLY A 231 16.26 -19.95 15.97
C GLY A 231 17.11 -20.71 14.94
N THR A 232 16.78 -21.99 14.79
CA THR A 232 17.43 -22.94 13.87
C THR A 232 17.21 -22.57 12.39
N ASP A 233 18.04 -23.10 11.50
CA ASP A 233 17.89 -22.85 10.05
C ASP A 233 16.56 -23.38 9.51
N ALA A 234 16.02 -24.46 10.10
CA ALA A 234 14.69 -24.96 9.77
C ALA A 234 13.58 -23.97 10.15
N GLU A 235 13.67 -23.33 11.32
CA GLU A 235 12.70 -22.32 11.77
C GLU A 235 12.76 -21.06 10.91
N LYS A 236 13.97 -20.62 10.53
CA LYS A 236 14.15 -19.53 9.57
C LYS A 236 13.56 -19.90 8.21
N GLY A 237 13.92 -21.07 7.66
CA GLY A 237 13.40 -21.55 6.38
C GLY A 237 11.86 -21.64 6.36
N LEU A 238 11.24 -22.05 7.47
CA LEU A 238 9.79 -22.04 7.64
C LEU A 238 9.20 -20.63 7.57
N ALA A 239 9.84 -19.63 8.18
CA ALA A 239 9.40 -18.24 8.10
C ALA A 239 9.43 -17.69 6.66
N PHE A 240 10.51 -17.97 5.91
CA PHE A 240 10.61 -17.62 4.49
C PHE A 240 9.54 -18.32 3.64
N SER A 241 9.33 -19.61 3.87
CA SER A 241 8.31 -20.40 3.16
C SER A 241 6.90 -19.88 3.41
N ARG A 242 6.59 -19.48 4.65
CA ARG A 242 5.30 -18.85 5.01
C ARG A 242 5.11 -17.50 4.31
N ALA A 243 6.14 -16.65 4.32
CA ALA A 243 6.07 -15.35 3.65
C ALA A 243 5.87 -15.50 2.12
N TYR A 244 6.57 -16.45 1.50
CA TYR A 244 6.38 -16.79 0.08
C TYR A 244 4.97 -17.29 -0.21
N ALA A 245 4.45 -18.24 0.59
CA ALA A 245 3.11 -18.80 0.40
C ALA A 245 2.02 -17.72 0.54
N GLU A 246 2.15 -16.80 1.51
CA GLU A 246 1.24 -15.68 1.70
C GLU A 246 1.19 -14.77 0.46
N LEU A 247 2.36 -14.33 -0.03
CA LEU A 247 2.46 -13.51 -1.22
C LEU A 247 1.94 -14.24 -2.46
N ARG A 248 2.22 -15.53 -2.60
CA ARG A 248 1.74 -16.34 -3.72
C ARG A 248 0.22 -16.36 -3.80
N ARG A 249 -0.48 -16.53 -2.68
CA ARG A 249 -1.96 -16.49 -2.66
C ARG A 249 -2.49 -15.14 -3.16
N ARG A 250 -1.94 -14.04 -2.65
CA ARG A 250 -2.36 -12.68 -3.03
C ARG A 250 -2.07 -12.36 -4.49
N ILE A 251 -0.90 -12.76 -4.97
CA ILE A 251 -0.46 -12.49 -6.34
C ILE A 251 -1.25 -13.32 -7.36
N ILE A 252 -1.57 -14.58 -7.05
CA ILE A 252 -2.47 -15.38 -7.89
C ILE A 252 -3.86 -14.73 -7.98
N ALA A 253 -4.42 -14.31 -6.85
CA ALA A 253 -5.71 -13.63 -6.83
C ALA A 253 -5.68 -12.32 -7.64
N PHE A 254 -4.61 -11.54 -7.54
CA PHE A 254 -4.40 -10.33 -8.32
C PHE A 254 -4.27 -10.60 -9.82
N ALA A 255 -3.44 -11.55 -10.22
CA ALA A 255 -3.22 -11.90 -11.63
C ALA A 255 -4.49 -12.46 -12.30
N ALA A 256 -5.39 -13.07 -11.52
CA ALA A 256 -6.69 -13.55 -11.99
C ALA A 256 -7.71 -12.42 -12.24
N LEU A 257 -7.46 -11.18 -11.80
CA LEU A 257 -8.36 -10.06 -12.06
C LEU A 257 -8.37 -9.67 -13.55
N GLN A 258 -9.56 -9.37 -14.08
CA GLN A 258 -9.74 -8.74 -15.40
C GLN A 258 -9.52 -7.23 -15.30
N VAL A 259 -8.25 -6.83 -15.15
CA VAL A 259 -7.87 -5.42 -14.90
C VAL A 259 -8.45 -4.47 -15.95
N GLY A 260 -8.48 -4.85 -17.23
CA GLY A 260 -8.99 -4.02 -18.32
C GLY A 260 -10.52 -3.81 -18.32
N GLU A 261 -11.26 -4.68 -17.63
CA GLU A 261 -12.73 -4.64 -17.58
C GLU A 261 -13.26 -3.96 -16.31
N LEU A 262 -12.42 -3.78 -15.29
CA LEU A 262 -12.82 -3.22 -14.01
C LEU A 262 -12.63 -1.71 -13.96
N GLU A 263 -13.66 -1.00 -13.52
CA GLU A 263 -13.51 0.41 -13.15
C GLU A 263 -12.53 0.58 -11.98
N LYS A 264 -11.82 1.72 -11.95
CA LYS A 264 -10.75 2.01 -10.96
C LYS A 264 -11.20 1.79 -9.50
N VAL A 265 -12.44 2.17 -9.17
CA VAL A 265 -13.02 1.99 -7.82
C VAL A 265 -13.25 0.51 -7.50
N ALA A 266 -13.79 -0.26 -8.44
CA ALA A 266 -14.01 -1.69 -8.26
C ALA A 266 -12.68 -2.44 -8.15
N LEU A 267 -11.70 -2.06 -8.97
CA LEU A 267 -10.34 -2.61 -8.92
C LEU A 267 -9.66 -2.33 -7.57
N GLN A 268 -9.69 -1.08 -7.08
CA GLN A 268 -9.17 -0.74 -5.75
C GLN A 268 -9.78 -1.61 -4.66
N ARG A 269 -11.11 -1.77 -4.63
CA ARG A 269 -11.80 -2.63 -3.66
C ARG A 269 -11.32 -4.08 -3.72
N LYS A 270 -11.14 -4.64 -4.92
CA LYS A 270 -10.61 -6.00 -5.08
C LYS A 270 -9.18 -6.15 -4.55
N LEU A 271 -8.32 -5.15 -4.75
CA LEU A 271 -6.95 -5.18 -4.22
C LEU A 271 -6.92 -5.09 -2.68
N ASP A 272 -7.83 -4.30 -2.11
CA ASP A 272 -8.02 -4.22 -0.66
C ASP A 272 -8.55 -5.55 -0.11
N ASP A 273 -9.50 -6.20 -0.77
CA ASP A 273 -10.02 -7.51 -0.35
C ASP A 273 -8.91 -8.58 -0.34
N ILE A 274 -8.06 -8.59 -1.37
CA ILE A 274 -6.87 -9.45 -1.44
C ILE A 274 -5.92 -9.19 -0.25
N GLY A 275 -5.74 -7.91 0.12
CA GLY A 275 -4.88 -7.51 1.24
C GLY A 275 -5.39 -7.93 2.62
N ARG A 276 -6.70 -8.13 2.78
CA ARG A 276 -7.32 -8.63 4.03
C ARG A 276 -7.16 -10.14 4.24
N GLY A 277 -6.80 -10.88 3.20
CA GLY A 277 -6.54 -12.32 3.26
C GLY A 277 -7.80 -13.18 3.23
N ALA A 278 -8.64 -13.02 2.19
CA ALA A 278 -9.76 -13.92 1.89
C ALA A 278 -9.36 -15.41 1.92
#